data_AF-A0A4Q7VE16-F1
#
_entry.id   AF-A0A4Q7VE16-F1
#
_cell.length_a   1.000
_cell.length_b   1.000
_cell.length_c   1.000
_cell.angle_alpha   90.00
_cell.angle_beta   90.00
_cell.angle_gamma   90.00
#
_symmetry.space_group_name_H-M   'P 1'
#
loop_
_entity.id
_entity.type
_entity.pdbx_description
1 polymer ?
#
loop_
_entity_poly.entity_id
_entity_poly.type
_entity_poly.pdbx_seq_one_letter_code
_entity_poly.pdbx_strand_id
1 'polypeptide(L)' 'MFDELKPDIDYYMSPDGYRILTKKYLSERGYCCGNGCKHCPYFPKHTKGNQTLKE' A
#
# COMPACT_ATOMS: atom_id res chain seq x y z
N MET A 1 -3.69 -17.79 -10.08
CA MET A 1 -3.63 -16.63 -10.98
C MET A 1 -2.65 -15.68 -10.33
N PHE A 2 -1.46 -15.54 -10.91
CA PHE A 2 -0.36 -14.83 -10.27
C PHE A 2 -0.66 -13.33 -10.30
N ASP A 3 -0.73 -12.72 -9.12
CA ASP A 3 -0.90 -11.28 -8.91
C ASP A 3 0.32 -10.57 -9.52
N GLU A 4 0.22 -10.28 -10.81
CA GLU A 4 1.28 -9.70 -11.60
C GLU A 4 1.34 -8.20 -11.26
N LEU A 5 2.05 -7.89 -10.17
CA LEU A 5 2.31 -6.52 -9.75
C LEU A 5 2.95 -5.75 -10.89
N LYS A 6 2.26 -4.72 -11.39
CA LYS A 6 2.75 -3.89 -12.48
C LYS A 6 3.71 -2.83 -11.91
N PRO A 7 4.96 -2.78 -12.41
CA PRO A 7 5.87 -1.71 -12.04
C PRO A 7 5.27 -0.36 -12.45
N ASP A 8 5.52 0.68 -11.66
CA ASP A 8 4.98 2.05 -11.80
C ASP A 8 3.50 2.23 -11.40
N ILE A 9 2.70 1.16 -11.46
CA ILE A 9 1.28 1.20 -11.05
C ILE A 9 1.13 0.70 -9.61
N ASP A 10 1.63 -0.50 -9.33
CA ASP A 10 1.42 -1.16 -8.04
C ASP A 10 2.57 -0.91 -7.06
N TYR A 11 3.78 -0.75 -7.60
CA TYR A 11 4.98 -0.44 -6.83
C TYR A 11 6.01 0.27 -7.70
N TYR A 12 6.91 1.00 -7.07
CA TYR A 12 8.13 1.53 -7.67
C TYR A 12 9.36 1.03 -6.91
N MET A 13 10.52 0.99 -7.56
CA MET A 13 11.78 0.71 -6.88
C MET A 13 12.36 2.02 -6.32
N SER A 14 12.72 2.02 -5.04
CA SER A 14 13.54 3.08 -4.47
C SER A 14 14.98 2.98 -5.02
N PRO A 15 15.75 4.08 -5.02
CA PRO A 15 17.16 4.06 -5.40
C PRO A 15 17.99 3.08 -4.54
N ASP A 16 17.58 2.85 -3.29
CA ASP A 16 18.15 1.84 -2.38
C ASP A 16 17.78 0.38 -2.71
N GLY A 17 16.99 0.12 -3.76
CA GLY A 17 16.61 -1.23 -4.19
C GLY A 17 15.40 -1.83 -3.47
N TYR A 18 14.63 -1.03 -2.71
CA TYR A 18 13.41 -1.50 -2.06
C TYR A 18 12.19 -1.34 -2.97
N ARG A 19 11.27 -2.32 -2.92
CA ARG A 19 9.96 -2.20 -3.57
C ARG A 19 9.03 -1.38 -2.68
N ILE A 20 8.66 -0.19 -3.13
CA ILE A 20 7.72 0.68 -2.44
C ILE A 20 6.36 0.58 -3.12
N LEU A 21 5.38 0.04 -2.40
CA LEU A 21 4.00 -0.09 -2.88
C LEU A 21 3.36 1.30 -3.03
N THR A 22 2.61 1.50 -4.11
CA THR A 22 1.91 2.76 -4.36
C THR A 22 0.67 2.89 -3.47
N LYS A 23 0.17 4.12 -3.32
CA LYS A 23 -1.12 4.37 -2.66
C LYS A 23 -2.24 3.57 -3.32
N LYS A 24 -2.22 3.46 -4.66
CA LYS A 24 -3.21 2.74 -5.45
C LYS A 24 -3.25 1.26 -5.08
N TYR A 25 -2.11 0.58 -5.12
CA TYR A 25 -2.05 -0.83 -4.73
C TYR A 25 -2.46 -1.05 -3.29
N LEU A 26 -1.99 -0.19 -2.37
CA LEU A 26 -2.39 -0.26 -0.98
C LEU A 26 -3.90 -0.08 -0.80
N SER A 27 -4.56 0.78 -1.60
CA SER A 27 -6.01 0.93 -1.60
C SER A 27 -6.74 -0.28 -2.21
N GLU A 28 -6.27 -0.80 -3.34
CA GLU A 28 -6.85 -1.98 -4.02
C GLU A 28 -6.71 -3.26 -3.19
N ARG A 29 -5.61 -3.39 -2.44
CA ARG A 29 -5.42 -4.44 -1.43
C ARG A 29 -6.57 -4.49 -0.43
N GLY A 30 -7.25 -3.37 -0.19
CA GLY A 30 -8.49 -3.33 0.57
C GLY A 30 -8.32 -3.56 2.07
N TYR A 31 -7.09 -3.50 2.62
CA TYR A 31 -6.89 -3.51 4.06
C TYR A 31 -5.55 -2.88 4.50
N CYS A 32 -5.59 -2.22 5.65
CA CYS A 32 -4.41 -1.72 6.34
C CYS A 32 -3.68 -2.88 7.03
N CYS A 33 -2.38 -2.99 6.79
CA CYS A 33 -1.53 -4.03 7.38
C CYS A 33 -1.13 -3.76 8.84
N GLY A 34 -1.36 -2.54 9.36
CA GLY A 34 -0.97 -2.16 10.72
C GLY A 34 0.52 -1.88 10.93
N ASN A 35 1.35 -1.98 9.88
CA ASN A 35 2.83 -1.82 9.97
C ASN A 35 3.33 -0.39 10.19
N GLY A 36 2.45 0.58 10.32
CA GLY A 36 2.89 1.93 10.65
C GLY A 36 3.38 2.78 9.49
N CYS A 37 2.89 2.56 8.26
CA CYS A 37 3.42 3.22 7.07
C CYS A 37 3.15 4.74 7.09
N LYS A 38 4.16 5.56 6.80
CA LYS A 38 4.02 7.04 6.73
C LYS A 38 2.96 7.48 5.70
N HIS A 39 2.93 6.82 4.53
CA HIS A 39 2.01 7.09 3.42
C HIS A 39 0.80 6.15 3.41
N CYS A 40 0.36 5.64 4.56
CA CYS A 40 -0.82 4.78 4.61
C CYS A 40 -2.04 5.54 4.04
N PRO A 41 -2.74 4.98 3.03
CA PRO A 41 -3.98 5.58 2.53
C PRO A 41 -5.14 5.46 3.52
N TYR A 42 -5.02 4.58 4.52
CA TYR A 42 -6.08 4.28 5.45
C TYR A 42 -6.09 5.23 6.66
N PHE A 43 -7.29 5.53 7.14
CA PHE A 43 -7.53 6.27 8.37
C PHE A 43 -8.59 5.56 9.22
N PRO A 44 -8.39 5.35 10.54
CA PRO A 44 -7.20 5.65 11.34
C PRO A 44 -5.96 4.88 10.87
N LYS A 45 -4.81 5.55 10.99
CA LYS A 45 -3.52 4.98 10.60
C LYS A 45 -3.16 3.82 11.54
N HIS A 46 -2.51 2.79 11.00
CA HIS A 46 -1.91 1.66 11.75
C HIS A 46 -2.92 0.69 12.37
N THR A 47 -4.18 0.73 11.96
CA THR A 47 -5.19 -0.21 12.41
C THR A 47 -5.21 -1.43 11.49
N LYS A 48 -4.67 -2.56 11.95
CA LYS A 48 -4.65 -3.82 11.17
C LYS A 48 -6.09 -4.24 10.82
N GLY A 49 -6.36 -4.47 9.54
CA GLY A 49 -7.69 -4.83 9.03
C GLY A 49 -8.61 -3.65 8.70
N ASN A 50 -8.15 -2.41 8.89
CA ASN A 50 -8.94 -1.24 8.51
C ASN A 50 -9.07 -1.11 6.98
N GLN A 51 -10.27 -0.84 6.48
CA GLN A 51 -10.55 -0.64 5.05
C GLN A 51 -10.95 0.81 4.74
N THR A 52 -11.04 1.67 5.75
CA THR A 52 -11.44 3.07 5.60
C THR A 52 -10.30 3.88 4.97
N LEU A 53 -10.47 4.22 3.69
CA LEU A 53 -9.57 5.08 2.96
C LEU A 53 -9.78 6.54 3.40
N LYS A 54 -8.68 7.26 3.55
CA LYS A 54 -8.69 8.71 3.71
C LYS A 54 -8.88 9.33 2.32
N GLU A 55 -10.09 9.85 2.08
CA GLU A 55 -10.42 10.67 0.91
C GLU A 55 -9.41 11.81 0.72
#